data_AF-A0A2S9XTW1-F1
#
_entry.id   AF-A0A2S9XTW1-F1
#
_cell.length_a   1.000
_cell.length_b   1.000
_cell.length_c   1.000
_cell.angle_alpha   90.00
_cell.angle_beta   90.00
_cell.angle_gamma   90.00
#
_symmetry.space_group_name_H-M   'P 1'
#
loop_
_entity.id
_entity.type
_entity.pdbx_description
1 polymer ?
#
loop_
_entity_poly.entity_id
_entity_poly.type
_entity_poly.pdbx_seq_one_letter_code
_entity_poly.pdbx_strand_id
1 'polypeptide(L)'
;MIRDAQPARLRALLGVLREIDGDARVTADAADLMDCEPGALVLLLVLPIDLDWLNINRPIIAQRSLRLVLWTEAAVSDRLKFESPDLHDWVSHFIKCPPGVPQFAAEGLRIGARWWPGVAWRGGGLELALAELDIEVETLEPDSAFAGLVETLRANPAKSVCWVGVDSLRELWRVRWAVAEARHCGFCVLDNPRVSAPGWFPVDSRQYDLASALTQHDGMLEAGIEAEFEPEDSAGEEVLRDVGLLLHPGLRLRSLHESADVVAWRRKLVAAIRKQPNHAWSRHELAIFASLERDRRGWPSLTNGESQQRHFVEWSLRHEPSKDRRLGWMTAARLADIELSTHWTAGDTAWVDVDVVQFGNEIWSPPSREQWSKKWDWDSLPQFCQGVGWDAPFCIRAASIVLSNHIDDSTSLAQITPDLQAAVEGELGQDDAVRVQYVYMINISRALAGDPWSARDEIETLTEHAVQHPAYALPVYAAIRVLCGDYQASAEFLRKLSLEDPLQIRLYLEALLAAGQPKRAKAELQRLLAIDAEPREYLGPESNAKDLARELLLAQLQAY
;
A
#
# COMPACT_ATOMS: atom_id res chain seq x y z
N MET A 1 10.40 34.90 -23.01
CA MET A 1 9.53 33.85 -23.55
C MET A 1 9.58 32.63 -22.67
N ILE A 2 8.42 32.14 -22.27
CA ILE A 2 8.25 30.86 -21.58
C ILE A 2 8.05 29.77 -22.63
N ARG A 3 8.98 28.81 -22.71
CA ARG A 3 8.91 27.63 -23.58
C ARG A 3 8.22 26.47 -22.89
N ASP A 4 7.61 25.60 -23.69
CA ASP A 4 6.89 24.41 -23.22
C ASP A 4 5.85 24.75 -22.15
N ALA A 5 5.20 25.91 -22.32
CA ALA A 5 4.36 26.49 -21.31
C ALA A 5 3.20 25.55 -20.96
N GLN A 6 3.00 25.33 -19.67
CA GLN A 6 2.03 24.37 -19.14
C GLN A 6 0.85 25.15 -18.56
N PRO A 7 -0.40 24.99 -19.05
CA PRO A 7 -1.56 25.73 -18.55
C PRO A 7 -1.68 25.76 -17.02
N ALA A 8 -1.37 24.66 -16.35
CA ALA A 8 -1.36 24.53 -14.88
C ALA A 8 -0.41 25.53 -14.16
N ARG A 9 0.59 26.08 -14.86
CA ARG A 9 1.54 27.08 -14.31
C ARG A 9 1.12 28.52 -14.55
N LEU A 10 0.07 28.76 -15.36
CA LEU A 10 -0.36 30.10 -15.74
C LEU A 10 -0.78 30.92 -14.52
N ARG A 11 -1.56 30.33 -13.60
CA ARG A 11 -2.03 31.01 -12.38
C ARG A 11 -0.87 31.47 -11.49
N ALA A 12 0.13 30.63 -11.31
CA ALA A 12 1.32 30.95 -10.51
C ALA A 12 2.12 32.10 -11.14
N LEU A 13 2.33 32.06 -12.47
CA LEU A 13 2.99 33.16 -13.17
C LEU A 13 2.20 34.47 -13.04
N LEU A 14 0.88 34.43 -13.20
CA LEU A 14 0.03 35.61 -13.04
C LEU A 14 0.12 36.23 -11.65
N GLY A 15 0.21 35.41 -10.60
CA GLY A 15 0.44 35.88 -9.24
C GLY A 15 1.73 36.71 -9.15
N VAL A 16 2.84 36.15 -9.62
CA VAL A 16 4.15 36.83 -9.61
C VAL A 16 4.15 38.09 -10.47
N LEU A 17 3.55 38.06 -11.67
CA LEU A 17 3.48 39.24 -12.54
C LEU A 17 2.67 40.38 -11.90
N ARG A 18 1.59 40.06 -11.18
CA ARG A 18 0.79 41.04 -10.45
C ARG A 18 1.50 41.62 -9.22
N GLU A 19 2.36 40.85 -8.57
CA GLU A 19 3.22 41.35 -7.50
C GLU A 19 4.28 42.33 -8.03
N ILE A 20 4.81 42.07 -9.23
CA ILE A 20 5.77 42.94 -9.90
C ILE A 20 5.10 44.21 -10.43
N ASP A 21 3.91 44.07 -11.00
CA ASP A 21 3.13 45.15 -11.58
C ASP A 21 1.63 44.88 -11.39
N GLY A 22 0.98 45.65 -10.51
CA GLY A 22 -0.43 45.47 -10.18
C GLY A 22 -1.37 45.61 -11.38
N ASP A 23 -0.94 46.31 -12.44
CA ASP A 23 -1.70 46.54 -13.67
C ASP A 23 -1.27 45.59 -14.81
N ALA A 24 -0.55 44.51 -14.51
CA ALA A 24 -0.14 43.51 -15.48
C ALA A 24 -1.35 42.99 -16.29
N ARG A 25 -1.28 43.17 -17.61
CA ARG A 25 -2.34 42.74 -18.55
C ARG A 25 -2.12 41.32 -19.03
N VAL A 26 -3.22 40.61 -19.26
CA VAL A 26 -3.23 39.25 -19.81
C VAL A 26 -4.11 39.25 -21.04
N THR A 27 -3.60 38.81 -22.17
CA THR A 27 -4.40 38.66 -23.39
C THR A 27 -3.99 37.41 -24.16
N ALA A 28 -4.92 36.88 -24.94
CA ALA A 28 -4.71 35.81 -25.92
C ALA A 28 -4.87 36.32 -27.37
N ASP A 29 -5.08 37.62 -27.56
CA ASP A 29 -5.15 38.27 -28.87
C ASP A 29 -3.96 39.22 -29.01
N ALA A 30 -3.09 38.96 -29.98
CA ALA A 30 -1.92 39.81 -30.21
C ALA A 30 -2.32 41.24 -30.65
N ALA A 31 -3.51 41.44 -31.23
CA ALA A 31 -3.99 42.76 -31.63
C ALA A 31 -4.20 43.70 -30.43
N ASP A 32 -4.53 43.17 -29.24
CA ASP A 32 -4.72 43.95 -28.02
C ASP A 32 -3.44 44.69 -27.57
N LEU A 33 -2.26 44.27 -28.06
CA LEU A 33 -1.00 44.97 -27.81
C LEU A 33 -1.02 46.41 -28.37
N MET A 34 -1.86 46.68 -29.39
CA MET A 34 -2.05 48.02 -29.94
C MET A 34 -2.82 48.95 -28.99
N ASP A 35 -3.49 48.42 -27.96
CA ASP A 35 -4.27 49.21 -27.01
C ASP A 35 -3.63 49.24 -25.61
N CYS A 36 -2.44 48.64 -25.47
CA CYS A 36 -1.66 48.66 -24.23
C CYS A 36 -0.94 49.99 -24.01
N GLU A 37 -0.99 50.51 -22.79
CA GLU A 37 -0.28 51.75 -22.45
C GLU A 37 1.24 51.59 -22.60
N PRO A 38 1.97 52.68 -22.94
CA PRO A 38 3.42 52.62 -23.01
C PRO A 38 4.05 52.12 -21.69
N GLY A 39 4.97 51.16 -21.76
CA GLY A 39 5.63 50.58 -20.59
C GLY A 39 4.86 49.45 -19.89
N ALA A 40 3.64 49.12 -20.33
CA ALA A 40 2.82 48.09 -19.69
C ALA A 40 3.51 46.71 -19.67
N LEU A 41 3.32 45.96 -18.58
CA LEU A 41 3.68 44.54 -18.48
C LEU A 41 2.53 43.70 -19.05
N VAL A 42 2.80 42.91 -20.08
CA VAL A 42 1.79 42.09 -20.76
C VAL A 42 2.21 40.63 -20.81
N LEU A 43 1.36 39.75 -20.30
CA LEU A 43 1.42 38.31 -20.56
C LEU A 43 0.56 37.98 -21.77
N LEU A 44 1.20 37.60 -22.87
CA LEU A 44 0.53 37.18 -24.10
C LEU A 44 0.52 35.65 -24.19
N LEU A 45 -0.67 35.05 -24.23
CA LEU A 45 -0.85 33.63 -24.57
C LEU A 45 -0.74 33.49 -26.10
N VAL A 46 0.40 33.02 -26.59
CA VAL A 46 0.70 33.04 -28.03
C VAL A 46 0.03 31.86 -28.71
N LEU A 47 -0.91 32.14 -29.61
CA LEU A 47 -1.52 31.14 -30.47
C LEU A 47 -0.69 30.98 -31.76
N PRO A 48 -0.79 29.83 -32.46
CA PRO A 48 -0.10 29.65 -33.73
C PRO A 48 -0.40 30.73 -34.78
N ILE A 49 -1.62 31.29 -34.76
CA ILE A 49 -2.05 32.33 -35.71
C ILE A 49 -1.41 33.70 -35.45
N ASP A 50 -0.89 33.93 -34.25
CA ASP A 50 -0.32 35.22 -33.85
C ASP A 50 1.11 35.41 -34.34
N LEU A 51 1.80 34.33 -34.74
CA LEU A 51 3.22 34.32 -35.05
C LEU A 51 3.58 35.35 -36.14
N ASP A 52 2.89 35.31 -37.27
CA ASP A 52 3.10 36.26 -38.38
C ASP A 52 2.80 37.70 -37.95
N TRP A 53 1.71 37.90 -37.19
CA TRP A 53 1.32 39.23 -36.72
C TRP A 53 2.39 39.81 -35.78
N LEU A 54 2.86 39.02 -34.81
CA LEU A 54 3.89 39.42 -33.86
C LEU A 54 5.23 39.70 -34.57
N ASN A 55 5.54 38.92 -35.61
CA ASN A 55 6.73 39.12 -36.42
C ASN A 55 6.65 40.45 -37.21
N ILE A 56 5.51 40.76 -37.82
CA ILE A 56 5.34 42.01 -38.57
C ILE A 56 5.28 43.24 -37.64
N ASN A 57 4.62 43.11 -36.49
CA ASN A 57 4.24 44.24 -35.62
C ASN A 57 5.18 44.46 -34.43
N ARG A 58 6.38 43.85 -34.40
CA ARG A 58 7.43 44.19 -33.41
C ARG A 58 7.67 45.69 -33.22
N PRO A 59 7.62 46.56 -34.27
CA PRO A 59 7.77 47.99 -34.06
C PRO A 59 6.76 48.59 -33.08
N ILE A 60 5.54 48.06 -32.98
CA ILE A 60 4.53 48.53 -32.02
C ILE A 60 4.99 48.27 -30.59
N ILE A 61 5.47 47.05 -30.33
CA ILE A 61 6.00 46.64 -29.02
C ILE A 61 7.18 47.53 -28.63
N ALA A 62 8.07 47.84 -29.58
CA ALA A 62 9.24 48.69 -29.37
C ALA A 62 8.87 50.16 -29.11
N GLN A 63 8.03 50.74 -29.97
CA GLN A 63 7.58 52.15 -29.86
C GLN A 63 6.85 52.41 -28.55
N ARG A 64 6.04 51.44 -28.09
CA ARG A 64 5.35 51.52 -26.80
C ARG A 64 6.19 51.06 -25.62
N SER A 65 7.41 50.58 -25.84
CA SER A 65 8.28 50.06 -24.77
C SER A 65 7.58 49.00 -23.90
N LEU A 66 6.77 48.13 -24.51
CA LEU A 66 6.02 47.11 -23.76
C LEU A 66 6.97 46.07 -23.15
N ARG A 67 6.70 45.67 -21.91
CA ARG A 67 7.39 44.56 -21.25
C ARG A 67 6.60 43.29 -21.50
N LEU A 68 6.99 42.50 -22.49
CA LEU A 68 6.23 41.30 -22.90
C LEU A 68 6.77 40.01 -22.27
N VAL A 69 5.86 39.21 -21.72
CA VAL A 69 6.06 37.81 -21.41
C VAL A 69 5.26 37.00 -22.41
N LEU A 70 5.96 36.36 -23.35
CA LEU A 70 5.35 35.42 -24.31
C LEU A 70 5.18 34.06 -23.65
N TRP A 71 3.95 33.57 -23.56
CA TRP A 71 3.59 32.24 -23.06
C TRP A 71 3.36 31.31 -24.25
N THR A 72 4.32 30.43 -24.53
CA THR A 72 4.30 29.55 -25.72
C THR A 72 4.24 28.09 -25.30
N GLU A 73 3.15 27.40 -25.66
CA GLU A 73 3.08 25.94 -25.55
C GLU A 73 4.10 25.27 -26.48
N ALA A 74 4.43 24.00 -26.24
CA ALA A 74 5.50 23.29 -26.96
C ALA A 74 5.35 23.38 -28.49
N ALA A 75 4.14 23.15 -29.01
CA ALA A 75 3.84 23.18 -30.43
C ALA A 75 4.10 24.57 -31.08
N VAL A 76 3.87 25.66 -30.35
CA VAL A 76 4.13 27.03 -30.84
C VAL A 76 5.60 27.38 -30.67
N SER A 77 6.21 26.98 -29.54
CA SER A 77 7.61 27.25 -29.20
C SER A 77 8.57 26.70 -30.26
N ASP A 78 8.30 25.50 -30.77
CA ASP A 78 9.14 24.84 -31.76
C ASP A 78 9.02 25.46 -33.16
N ARG A 79 7.84 26.00 -33.49
CA ARG A 79 7.57 26.67 -34.78
C ARG A 79 8.13 28.09 -34.83
N LEU A 80 8.17 28.79 -33.69
CA LEU A 80 8.54 30.20 -33.57
C LEU A 80 9.90 30.52 -34.23
N LYS A 81 10.91 29.66 -34.06
CA LYS A 81 12.23 29.86 -34.67
C LYS A 81 12.19 29.87 -36.21
N PHE A 82 11.30 29.09 -36.81
CA PHE A 82 11.24 28.90 -38.26
C PHE A 82 10.24 29.82 -38.94
N GLU A 83 9.09 30.07 -38.30
CA GLU A 83 8.00 30.86 -38.85
C GLU A 83 8.10 32.35 -38.49
N SER A 84 8.82 32.69 -37.42
CA SER A 84 8.99 34.07 -36.96
C SER A 84 10.41 34.33 -36.47
N PRO A 85 11.43 34.17 -37.34
CA PRO A 85 12.83 34.21 -36.95
C PRO A 85 13.24 35.55 -36.34
N ASP A 86 12.73 36.64 -36.87
CA ASP A 86 13.04 37.96 -36.32
C ASP A 86 12.36 38.19 -34.95
N LEU A 87 11.16 37.64 -34.70
CA LEU A 87 10.56 37.65 -33.37
C LEU A 87 11.40 36.82 -32.39
N HIS A 88 11.83 35.64 -32.82
CA HIS A 88 12.71 34.78 -32.05
C HIS A 88 14.00 35.50 -31.65
N ASP A 89 14.67 36.17 -32.60
CA ASP A 89 15.91 36.92 -32.34
C ASP A 89 15.70 38.14 -31.46
N TRP A 90 14.46 38.63 -31.38
CA TRP A 90 14.09 39.74 -30.53
C TRP A 90 13.77 39.35 -29.08
N VAL A 91 13.59 38.06 -28.79
CA VAL A 91 13.35 37.55 -27.44
C VAL A 91 14.63 37.65 -26.60
N SER A 92 14.61 38.48 -25.56
CA SER A 92 15.77 38.66 -24.67
C SER A 92 16.10 37.43 -23.81
N HIS A 93 15.08 36.67 -23.39
CA HIS A 93 15.24 35.52 -22.50
C HIS A 93 14.33 34.37 -22.86
N PHE A 94 14.88 33.15 -22.85
CA PHE A 94 14.14 31.91 -22.99
C PHE A 94 14.15 31.18 -21.65
N ILE A 95 12.97 30.93 -21.10
CA ILE A 95 12.79 30.26 -19.81
C ILE A 95 11.96 29.01 -20.08
N LYS A 96 12.45 27.84 -19.70
CA LYS A 96 11.64 26.62 -19.78
C LYS A 96 10.61 26.64 -18.65
N CYS A 97 9.34 26.42 -18.99
CA CYS A 97 8.29 26.30 -17.98
C CYS A 97 8.61 25.09 -17.08
N PRO A 98 8.65 25.26 -15.74
CA PRO A 98 8.73 24.10 -14.86
C PRO A 98 7.50 23.21 -15.09
N PRO A 99 7.64 21.87 -14.99
CA PRO A 99 6.53 20.95 -15.22
C PRO A 99 5.35 21.32 -14.32
N GLY A 100 4.15 21.45 -14.88
CA GLY A 100 2.91 21.66 -14.13
C GLY A 100 2.35 20.36 -13.60
N VAL A 101 1.23 20.44 -12.88
CA VAL A 101 0.40 19.26 -12.65
C VAL A 101 -0.36 18.98 -13.94
N PRO A 102 -0.40 17.73 -14.42
CA PRO A 102 -1.22 17.41 -15.58
C PRO A 102 -2.70 17.71 -15.31
N GLN A 103 -3.39 18.28 -16.30
CA GLN A 103 -4.78 18.72 -16.13
C GLN A 103 -5.73 17.57 -15.72
N PHE A 104 -5.51 16.34 -16.20
CA PHE A 104 -6.30 15.19 -15.75
C PHE A 104 -6.14 14.91 -14.26
N ALA A 105 -4.96 15.17 -13.68
CA ALA A 105 -4.68 14.88 -12.29
C ALA A 105 -5.37 15.91 -11.39
N ALA A 106 -5.34 17.18 -11.78
CA ALA A 106 -6.13 18.23 -11.13
C ALA A 106 -7.65 17.96 -11.23
N GLU A 107 -8.15 17.56 -12.41
CA GLU A 107 -9.54 17.15 -12.59
C GLU A 107 -9.87 15.91 -11.75
N GLY A 108 -8.93 14.98 -11.61
CA GLY A 108 -9.10 13.79 -10.79
C GLY A 108 -9.19 14.09 -9.31
N LEU A 109 -8.39 15.03 -8.79
CA LEU A 109 -8.57 15.54 -7.44
C LEU A 109 -9.94 16.20 -7.28
N ARG A 110 -10.40 16.99 -8.26
CA ARG A 110 -11.72 17.64 -8.20
C ARG A 110 -12.88 16.63 -8.18
N ILE A 111 -12.79 15.56 -8.96
CA ILE A 111 -13.77 14.46 -8.96
C ILE A 111 -13.68 13.67 -7.65
N GLY A 112 -12.48 13.25 -7.28
CA GLY A 112 -12.21 12.46 -6.09
C GLY A 112 -12.47 13.22 -4.78
N ALA A 113 -12.51 14.55 -4.79
CA ALA A 113 -12.94 15.35 -3.66
C ALA A 113 -14.42 15.13 -3.28
N ARG A 114 -15.21 14.56 -4.19
CA ARG A 114 -16.60 14.12 -3.93
C ARG A 114 -16.68 12.65 -3.54
N TRP A 115 -15.55 11.94 -3.56
CA TRP A 115 -15.45 10.52 -3.25
C TRP A 115 -15.13 10.31 -1.77
N TRP A 116 -15.63 9.21 -1.21
CA TRP A 116 -15.31 8.80 0.15
C TRP A 116 -14.51 7.49 0.15
N PRO A 117 -13.42 7.38 0.93
CA PRO A 117 -12.94 8.33 1.94
C PRO A 117 -12.14 9.52 1.38
N GLY A 118 -11.74 9.49 0.11
CA GLY A 118 -11.01 10.60 -0.53
C GLY A 118 -10.21 10.16 -1.75
N VAL A 119 -9.10 10.86 -2.01
CA VAL A 119 -8.17 10.57 -3.12
C VAL A 119 -6.89 9.89 -2.64
N ALA A 120 -6.40 8.88 -3.35
CA ALA A 120 -5.04 8.38 -3.20
C ALA A 120 -4.18 8.98 -4.32
N TRP A 121 -3.41 10.01 -3.98
CA TRP A 121 -2.54 10.72 -4.93
C TRP A 121 -1.20 10.01 -5.06
N ARG A 122 -0.71 9.84 -6.29
CA ARG A 122 0.61 9.32 -6.60
C ARG A 122 1.35 10.26 -7.53
N GLY A 123 2.67 10.26 -7.42
CA GLY A 123 3.53 11.13 -8.21
C GLY A 123 3.75 12.51 -7.57
N GLY A 124 4.54 13.33 -8.26
CA GLY A 124 4.88 14.67 -7.77
C GLY A 124 3.75 15.67 -8.01
N GLY A 125 3.81 16.80 -7.30
CA GLY A 125 2.97 17.97 -7.60
C GLY A 125 1.60 18.02 -6.91
N LEU A 126 1.34 17.23 -5.86
CA LEU A 126 0.09 17.31 -5.10
C LEU A 126 -0.19 18.74 -4.60
N GLU A 127 0.80 19.39 -3.98
CA GLU A 127 0.69 20.77 -3.48
C GLU A 127 0.26 21.76 -4.56
N LEU A 128 0.80 21.60 -5.77
CA LEU A 128 0.49 22.44 -6.91
C LEU A 128 -0.95 22.20 -7.39
N ALA A 129 -1.40 20.94 -7.35
CA ALA A 129 -2.73 20.54 -7.78
C ALA A 129 -3.79 21.07 -6.79
N LEU A 130 -3.51 20.97 -5.49
CA LEU A 130 -4.34 21.53 -4.43
C LEU A 130 -4.43 23.06 -4.52
N ALA A 131 -3.30 23.73 -4.76
CA ALA A 131 -3.24 25.17 -4.96
C ALA A 131 -4.01 25.61 -6.23
N GLU A 132 -3.92 24.84 -7.32
CA GLU A 132 -4.68 25.10 -8.55
C GLU A 132 -6.19 25.06 -8.29
N LEU A 133 -6.64 24.12 -7.47
CA LEU A 133 -8.04 23.92 -7.08
C LEU A 133 -8.51 24.82 -5.92
N ASP A 134 -7.62 25.67 -5.37
CA ASP A 134 -7.91 26.52 -4.21
C ASP A 134 -8.33 25.70 -2.96
N ILE A 135 -7.74 24.51 -2.80
CA ILE A 135 -8.00 23.60 -1.68
C ILE A 135 -6.89 23.77 -0.64
N GLU A 136 -7.21 24.39 0.48
CA GLU A 136 -6.36 24.38 1.67
C GLU A 136 -6.51 23.05 2.41
N VAL A 137 -5.38 22.42 2.75
CA VAL A 137 -5.34 21.14 3.47
C VAL A 137 -4.56 21.27 4.78
N GLU A 138 -5.00 20.55 5.80
CA GLU A 138 -4.21 20.27 7.01
C GLU A 138 -3.46 18.95 6.84
N THR A 139 -2.15 18.99 7.03
CA THR A 139 -1.33 17.78 6.97
C THR A 139 -1.41 17.01 8.28
N LEU A 140 -1.74 15.71 8.21
CA LEU A 140 -1.75 14.79 9.34
C LEU A 140 -0.92 13.55 9.02
N GLU A 141 -0.29 12.97 10.05
CA GLU A 141 0.47 11.73 9.96
C GLU A 141 -0.30 10.59 10.66
N PRO A 142 -0.41 9.40 10.05
CA PRO A 142 -1.18 8.29 10.62
C PRO A 142 -0.54 7.69 11.88
N ASP A 143 0.74 7.92 12.12
CA ASP A 143 1.49 7.44 13.29
C ASP A 143 1.20 8.24 14.57
N SER A 144 0.58 9.41 14.45
CA SER A 144 0.07 10.20 15.56
C SER A 144 -0.94 9.40 16.39
N ALA A 145 -1.05 9.74 17.68
CA ALA A 145 -1.99 9.09 18.59
C ALA A 145 -3.41 9.10 18.01
N PHE A 146 -4.04 7.93 17.93
CA PHE A 146 -5.33 7.71 17.28
C PHE A 146 -6.43 8.61 17.87
N ALA A 147 -6.46 8.75 19.20
CA ALA A 147 -7.39 9.66 19.87
C ALA A 147 -7.20 11.12 19.40
N GLY A 148 -5.94 11.57 19.27
CA GLY A 148 -5.61 12.91 18.79
C GLY A 148 -6.00 13.12 17.32
N LEU A 149 -5.84 12.10 16.47
CA LEU A 149 -6.33 12.14 15.09
C LEU A 149 -7.85 12.32 15.04
N VAL A 150 -8.59 11.50 15.80
CA VAL A 150 -10.06 11.58 15.88
C VAL A 150 -10.51 12.95 16.40
N GLU A 151 -9.87 13.47 17.45
CA GLU A 151 -10.17 14.79 18.02
C GLU A 151 -9.92 15.92 17.02
N THR A 152 -8.77 15.89 16.32
CA THR A 152 -8.41 16.89 15.30
C THR A 152 -9.43 16.92 14.17
N LEU A 153 -9.77 15.74 13.64
CA LEU A 153 -10.76 15.59 12.57
C LEU A 153 -12.18 16.00 13.00
N ARG A 154 -12.53 15.76 14.27
CA ARG A 154 -13.85 16.09 14.84
C ARG A 154 -13.98 17.58 15.14
N ALA A 155 -12.89 18.25 15.51
CA ALA A 155 -12.86 19.69 15.75
C ALA A 155 -13.19 20.49 14.48
N ASN A 156 -12.76 19.99 13.31
CA ASN A 156 -12.99 20.64 12.02
C ASN A 156 -13.52 19.63 10.98
N PRO A 157 -14.81 19.24 11.07
CA PRO A 157 -15.34 18.11 10.30
C PRO A 157 -15.34 18.33 8.78
N ALA A 158 -15.29 19.58 8.31
CA ALA A 158 -15.31 19.95 6.89
C ALA A 158 -13.95 20.39 6.33
N LYS A 159 -12.92 20.50 7.17
CA LYS A 159 -11.59 20.96 6.74
C LYS A 159 -10.92 19.87 5.90
N SER A 160 -10.27 20.22 4.80
CA SER A 160 -9.58 19.21 3.98
C SER A 160 -8.32 18.73 4.68
N VAL A 161 -7.98 17.46 4.51
CA VAL A 161 -6.87 16.78 5.19
C VAL A 161 -5.98 16.09 4.17
N CYS A 162 -4.67 16.28 4.31
CA CYS A 162 -3.64 15.56 3.58
C CYS A 162 -2.94 14.58 4.53
N TRP A 163 -3.04 13.28 4.24
CA TRP A 163 -2.39 12.23 4.99
C TRP A 163 -1.06 11.90 4.34
N VAL A 164 0.04 12.18 5.05
CA VAL A 164 1.41 11.86 4.60
C VAL A 164 1.93 10.63 5.35
N GLY A 165 2.89 9.91 4.77
CA GLY A 165 3.51 8.76 5.45
C GLY A 165 2.61 7.52 5.60
N VAL A 166 1.70 7.28 4.66
CA VAL A 166 0.89 6.04 4.62
C VAL A 166 1.69 4.95 3.90
N ASP A 167 2.59 4.31 4.63
CA ASP A 167 3.57 3.36 4.10
C ASP A 167 3.18 1.90 4.34
N SER A 168 2.15 1.65 5.16
CA SER A 168 1.69 0.32 5.56
C SER A 168 0.17 0.20 5.54
N LEU A 169 -0.34 -1.04 5.47
CA LEU A 169 -1.76 -1.31 5.60
C LEU A 169 -2.29 -0.88 6.98
N ARG A 170 -1.46 -0.96 8.03
CA ARG A 170 -1.83 -0.52 9.37
C ARG A 170 -2.17 0.97 9.38
N GLU A 171 -1.29 1.81 8.84
CA GLU A 171 -1.50 3.26 8.74
C GLU A 171 -2.71 3.60 7.88
N LEU A 172 -2.89 2.93 6.75
CA LEU A 172 -4.06 3.13 5.90
C LEU A 172 -5.39 2.86 6.66
N TRP A 173 -5.42 1.80 7.47
CA TRP A 173 -6.59 1.48 8.29
C TRP A 173 -6.79 2.45 9.45
N ARG A 174 -5.70 2.92 10.09
CA ARG A 174 -5.77 4.02 11.06
C ARG A 174 -6.44 5.26 10.47
N VAL A 175 -6.02 5.69 9.29
CA VAL A 175 -6.64 6.82 8.58
C VAL A 175 -8.13 6.58 8.36
N ARG A 176 -8.50 5.42 7.80
CA ARG A 176 -9.90 5.07 7.53
C ARG A 176 -10.76 5.12 8.79
N TRP A 177 -10.28 4.56 9.89
CA TRP A 177 -11.01 4.57 11.15
C TRP A 177 -11.08 5.96 11.78
N ALA A 178 -10.01 6.74 11.74
CA ALA A 178 -10.02 8.09 12.26
C ALA A 178 -11.06 8.95 11.51
N VAL A 179 -11.08 8.89 10.18
CA VAL A 179 -12.07 9.57 9.32
C VAL A 179 -13.50 9.09 9.60
N ALA A 180 -13.69 7.78 9.77
CA ALA A 180 -15.01 7.20 10.04
C ALA A 180 -15.54 7.58 11.44
N GLU A 181 -14.71 7.45 12.48
CA GLU A 181 -15.08 7.71 13.87
C GLU A 181 -15.28 9.20 14.15
N ALA A 182 -14.41 10.05 13.60
CA ALA A 182 -14.59 11.49 13.66
C ALA A 182 -15.83 11.96 12.87
N ARG A 183 -16.42 11.08 12.03
CA ARG A 183 -17.45 11.40 11.04
C ARG A 183 -17.02 12.56 10.15
N HIS A 184 -15.73 12.60 9.84
CA HIS A 184 -15.13 13.64 9.03
C HIS A 184 -15.75 13.62 7.63
N CYS A 185 -16.18 14.78 7.15
CA CYS A 185 -16.82 14.99 5.85
C CYS A 185 -16.05 15.96 4.94
N GLY A 186 -14.91 16.48 5.42
CA GLY A 186 -13.96 17.20 4.60
C GLY A 186 -13.29 16.30 3.57
N PHE A 187 -12.63 16.95 2.62
CA PHE A 187 -11.89 16.25 1.57
C PHE A 187 -10.61 15.64 2.16
N CYS A 188 -10.41 14.33 1.98
CA CYS A 188 -9.15 13.68 2.34
C CYS A 188 -8.33 13.35 1.09
N VAL A 189 -7.01 13.51 1.19
CA VAL A 189 -6.06 12.99 0.21
C VAL A 189 -4.96 12.20 0.93
N LEU A 190 -4.61 11.03 0.42
CA LEU A 190 -3.38 10.33 0.79
C LEU A 190 -2.28 10.79 -0.16
N ASP A 191 -1.21 11.36 0.37
CA ASP A 191 -0.06 11.77 -0.41
C ASP A 191 0.94 10.62 -0.57
N ASN A 192 1.11 10.17 -1.81
CA ASN A 192 2.06 9.14 -2.21
C ASN A 192 2.06 7.88 -1.31
N PRO A 193 0.88 7.23 -1.07
CA PRO A 193 0.84 6.04 -0.23
C PRO A 193 1.66 4.91 -0.86
N ARG A 194 2.52 4.26 -0.07
CA ARG A 194 3.35 3.13 -0.55
C ARG A 194 2.60 1.80 -0.56
N VAL A 195 1.38 1.79 -0.04
CA VAL A 195 0.45 0.64 -0.10
C VAL A 195 -0.66 0.87 -1.11
N SER A 196 -1.24 -0.22 -1.61
CA SER A 196 -2.51 -0.15 -2.33
C SER A 196 -3.59 0.37 -1.38
N ALA A 197 -4.35 1.38 -1.83
CA ALA A 197 -5.35 2.08 -1.03
C ALA A 197 -6.77 1.85 -1.58
N PRO A 198 -7.29 0.61 -1.57
CA PRO A 198 -8.57 0.33 -2.20
C PRO A 198 -9.71 1.14 -1.58
N GLY A 199 -10.69 1.52 -2.40
CA GLY A 199 -11.78 2.39 -1.99
C GLY A 199 -11.43 3.88 -1.94
N TRP A 200 -10.15 4.28 -1.99
CA TRP A 200 -9.76 5.65 -2.31
C TRP A 200 -9.77 5.85 -3.82
N PHE A 201 -10.10 7.05 -4.27
CA PHE A 201 -10.09 7.39 -5.68
C PHE A 201 -8.65 7.57 -6.16
N PRO A 202 -8.12 6.71 -7.05
CA PRO A 202 -6.72 6.78 -7.44
C PRO A 202 -6.47 7.93 -8.43
N VAL A 203 -5.43 8.71 -8.19
CA VAL A 203 -4.95 9.76 -9.10
C VAL A 203 -3.43 9.69 -9.15
N ASP A 204 -2.83 9.51 -10.32
CA ASP A 204 -1.36 9.51 -10.46
C ASP A 204 -0.92 10.59 -11.45
N SER A 205 -0.11 11.55 -11.01
CA SER A 205 0.36 12.64 -11.88
C SER A 205 1.33 12.20 -12.99
N ARG A 206 1.70 10.92 -13.05
CA ARG A 206 2.50 10.34 -14.13
C ARG A 206 1.66 9.70 -15.23
N GLN A 207 0.36 9.55 -15.01
CA GLN A 207 -0.55 9.02 -16.00
C GLN A 207 -0.53 9.86 -17.29
N TYR A 208 -0.94 9.24 -18.39
CA TYR A 208 -1.22 9.93 -19.63
C TYR A 208 -2.68 10.38 -19.68
N ASP A 209 -2.97 11.44 -20.40
CA ASP A 209 -4.35 11.69 -20.82
C ASP A 209 -4.87 10.54 -21.69
N LEU A 210 -6.20 10.40 -21.81
CA LEU A 210 -6.81 9.28 -22.53
C LEU A 210 -6.34 9.17 -23.98
N ALA A 211 -6.18 10.30 -24.68
CA ALA A 211 -5.79 10.30 -26.09
C ALA A 211 -4.31 9.88 -26.26
N SER A 212 -3.44 10.37 -25.38
CA SER A 212 -2.04 10.00 -25.29
C SER A 212 -1.89 8.52 -24.92
N ALA A 213 -2.67 8.02 -23.96
CA ALA A 213 -2.65 6.62 -23.58
C ALA A 213 -3.14 5.69 -24.71
N LEU A 214 -4.22 6.06 -25.41
CA LEU A 214 -4.71 5.31 -26.58
C LEU A 214 -3.67 5.25 -27.70
N THR A 215 -2.92 6.33 -27.91
CA THR A 215 -1.83 6.39 -28.89
C THR A 215 -0.64 5.54 -28.46
N GLN A 216 -0.34 5.48 -27.17
CA GLN A 216 0.83 4.81 -26.63
C GLN A 216 0.64 3.29 -26.46
N HIS A 217 -0.61 2.84 -26.28
CA HIS A 217 -0.95 1.43 -26.10
C HIS A 217 -1.71 0.83 -27.30
N ASP A 218 -1.60 1.39 -28.51
CA ASP A 218 -2.16 0.85 -29.76
C ASP A 218 -3.65 0.40 -29.66
N GLY A 219 -4.46 1.10 -28.88
CA GLY A 219 -5.87 0.75 -28.66
C GLY A 219 -6.14 -0.42 -27.70
N MET A 220 -5.13 -0.99 -27.04
CA MET A 220 -5.28 -2.02 -26.00
C MET A 220 -6.00 -1.53 -24.74
N LEU A 221 -6.33 -0.24 -24.68
CA LEU A 221 -7.02 0.38 -23.56
C LEU A 221 -8.42 -0.19 -23.32
N GLU A 222 -9.16 -0.51 -24.38
CA GLU A 222 -10.51 -1.10 -24.23
C GLU A 222 -10.43 -2.46 -23.51
N ALA A 223 -9.41 -3.25 -23.84
CA ALA A 223 -9.11 -4.51 -23.13
C ALA A 223 -8.62 -4.27 -21.70
N GLY A 224 -7.83 -3.21 -21.45
CA GLY A 224 -7.42 -2.83 -20.09
C GLY A 224 -8.60 -2.40 -19.21
N ILE A 225 -9.53 -1.59 -19.75
CA ILE A 225 -10.75 -1.18 -19.06
C ILE A 225 -11.67 -2.38 -18.80
N GLU A 226 -11.81 -3.32 -19.74
CA GLU A 226 -12.56 -4.56 -19.53
C GLU A 226 -11.91 -5.45 -18.45
N ALA A 227 -10.57 -5.55 -18.44
CA ALA A 227 -9.82 -6.31 -17.45
C ALA A 227 -9.85 -5.70 -16.02
N GLU A 228 -10.08 -4.39 -15.86
CA GLU A 228 -10.28 -3.76 -14.53
C GLU A 228 -11.48 -4.35 -13.79
N PHE A 229 -12.47 -4.86 -14.54
CA PHE A 229 -13.72 -5.40 -13.99
C PHE A 229 -13.81 -6.93 -14.06
N GLU A 230 -12.96 -7.60 -14.86
CA GLU A 230 -12.81 -9.06 -14.92
C GLU A 230 -11.32 -9.43 -14.66
N PRO A 231 -10.92 -9.58 -13.38
CA PRO A 231 -9.52 -9.56 -12.95
C PRO A 231 -8.72 -10.85 -13.27
N GLU A 232 -9.19 -11.69 -14.20
CA GLU A 232 -8.49 -12.94 -14.53
C GLU A 232 -7.23 -12.72 -15.38
N ASP A 233 -7.05 -11.54 -16.00
CA ASP A 233 -5.92 -11.27 -16.90
C ASP A 233 -4.93 -10.20 -16.38
N SER A 234 -3.72 -10.67 -16.03
CA SER A 234 -2.60 -9.85 -15.52
C SER A 234 -2.05 -8.80 -16.51
N ALA A 235 -2.37 -8.91 -17.81
CA ALA A 235 -1.89 -7.99 -18.84
C ALA A 235 -2.55 -6.59 -18.78
N GLY A 236 -3.73 -6.46 -18.14
CA GLY A 236 -4.45 -5.19 -18.04
C GLY A 236 -3.87 -4.22 -16.99
N GLU A 237 -3.16 -4.72 -15.98
CA GLU A 237 -2.75 -3.92 -14.81
C GLU A 237 -1.69 -2.87 -15.15
N GLU A 238 -0.80 -3.15 -16.12
CA GLU A 238 0.24 -2.22 -16.57
C GLU A 238 -0.36 -1.08 -17.41
N VAL A 239 -1.28 -1.40 -18.33
CA VAL A 239 -1.99 -0.42 -19.17
C VAL A 239 -2.90 0.48 -18.32
N LEU A 240 -3.57 -0.06 -17.31
CA LEU A 240 -4.43 0.70 -16.39
C LEU A 240 -3.65 1.68 -15.50
N ARG A 241 -2.41 1.36 -15.13
CA ARG A 241 -1.55 2.25 -14.34
C ARG A 241 -1.17 3.52 -15.12
N ASP A 242 -1.05 3.40 -16.44
CA ASP A 242 -0.59 4.46 -17.33
C ASP A 242 -1.71 5.41 -17.79
N VAL A 243 -2.99 5.08 -17.55
CA VAL A 243 -4.12 5.87 -18.06
C VAL A 243 -4.73 6.73 -16.96
N GLY A 244 -4.68 8.05 -17.18
CA GLY A 244 -5.44 9.01 -16.42
C GLY A 244 -6.87 8.93 -16.89
N LEU A 245 -7.67 8.05 -16.25
CA LEU A 245 -9.07 7.72 -16.56
C LEU A 245 -10.05 8.93 -16.61
N LEU A 246 -9.56 10.17 -16.53
CA LEU A 246 -10.28 11.35 -16.07
C LEU A 246 -10.28 12.53 -17.05
N LEU A 247 -9.48 12.53 -18.12
CA LEU A 247 -9.58 13.60 -19.13
C LEU A 247 -10.77 13.44 -20.08
N HIS A 248 -11.31 12.23 -20.19
CA HIS A 248 -12.64 11.99 -20.75
C HIS A 248 -13.40 11.06 -19.81
N PRO A 249 -14.13 11.58 -18.80
CA PRO A 249 -15.23 10.82 -18.26
C PRO A 249 -16.27 10.82 -19.38
N GLY A 250 -16.14 9.90 -20.33
CA GLY A 250 -17.22 9.61 -21.25
C GLY A 250 -18.47 9.44 -20.40
N LEU A 251 -19.61 9.94 -20.88
CA LEU A 251 -20.93 9.77 -20.24
C LEU A 251 -21.09 8.38 -19.62
N ARG A 252 -20.48 7.35 -20.25
CA ARG A 252 -20.37 5.96 -19.78
C ARG A 252 -19.75 5.76 -18.39
N LEU A 253 -18.60 6.32 -18.01
CA LEU A 253 -17.94 6.03 -16.72
C LEU A 253 -18.64 6.70 -15.52
N ARG A 254 -19.11 7.95 -15.70
CA ARG A 254 -20.03 8.59 -14.73
C ARG A 254 -21.37 7.85 -14.68
N SER A 255 -21.94 7.47 -15.84
CA SER A 255 -23.17 6.68 -15.87
C SER A 255 -23.00 5.25 -15.39
N LEU A 256 -21.77 4.69 -15.33
CA LEU A 256 -21.50 3.34 -14.86
C LEU A 256 -21.49 3.31 -13.33
N HIS A 257 -20.75 4.21 -12.68
CA HIS A 257 -20.74 4.28 -11.21
C HIS A 257 -22.06 4.78 -10.62
N GLU A 258 -22.81 5.59 -11.38
CA GLU A 258 -24.20 5.97 -11.09
C GLU A 258 -25.22 5.03 -11.76
N SER A 259 -24.78 3.97 -12.46
CA SER A 259 -25.68 3.05 -13.15
C SER A 259 -26.57 2.35 -12.13
N ALA A 260 -27.80 2.07 -12.55
CA ALA A 260 -28.69 1.22 -11.79
C ALA A 260 -28.02 -0.13 -11.45
N ASP A 261 -27.15 -0.64 -12.33
CA ASP A 261 -26.49 -1.95 -12.17
C ASP A 261 -25.38 -1.94 -11.12
N VAL A 262 -24.48 -0.95 -11.12
CA VAL A 262 -23.45 -0.81 -10.07
C VAL A 262 -24.09 -0.44 -8.73
N VAL A 263 -25.13 0.39 -8.72
CA VAL A 263 -25.91 0.67 -7.49
C VAL A 263 -26.63 -0.58 -7.00
N ALA A 264 -27.20 -1.40 -7.89
CA ALA A 264 -27.84 -2.66 -7.53
C ALA A 264 -26.84 -3.70 -7.04
N TRP A 265 -25.65 -3.78 -7.65
CA TRP A 265 -24.55 -4.64 -7.19
C TRP A 265 -24.08 -4.22 -5.80
N ARG A 266 -23.82 -2.92 -5.56
CA ARG A 266 -23.49 -2.34 -4.24
C ARG A 266 -24.54 -2.69 -3.18
N ARG A 267 -25.83 -2.57 -3.52
CA ARG A 267 -26.96 -2.98 -2.66
C ARG A 267 -26.95 -4.48 -2.35
N LYS A 268 -26.71 -5.31 -3.37
CA LYS A 268 -26.64 -6.77 -3.22
C LYS A 268 -25.47 -7.18 -2.35
N LEU A 269 -24.29 -6.57 -2.53
CA LEU A 269 -23.10 -6.82 -1.73
C LEU A 269 -23.35 -6.48 -0.25
N VAL A 270 -23.88 -5.28 0.04
CA VAL A 270 -24.26 -4.89 1.42
C VAL A 270 -25.29 -5.83 2.03
N ALA A 271 -26.29 -6.23 1.25
CA ALA A 271 -27.31 -7.18 1.69
C ALA A 271 -26.75 -8.59 1.92
N ALA A 272 -25.77 -9.02 1.13
CA ALA A 272 -25.12 -10.33 1.24
C ALA A 272 -24.20 -10.38 2.46
N ILE A 273 -23.37 -9.36 2.68
CA ILE A 273 -22.50 -9.21 3.86
C ILE A 273 -23.31 -9.30 5.15
N ARG A 274 -24.44 -8.59 5.22
CA ARG A 274 -25.34 -8.64 6.39
C ARG A 274 -26.02 -10.00 6.60
N LYS A 275 -26.31 -10.74 5.53
CA LYS A 275 -26.98 -12.05 5.61
C LYS A 275 -26.01 -13.19 5.90
N GLN A 276 -24.73 -13.00 5.61
CA GLN A 276 -23.70 -14.02 5.76
C GLN A 276 -22.50 -13.44 6.53
N PRO A 277 -22.67 -13.12 7.83
CA PRO A 277 -21.62 -12.50 8.63
C PRO A 277 -20.39 -13.40 8.83
N ASN A 278 -20.53 -14.70 8.61
CA ASN A 278 -19.46 -15.69 8.71
C ASN A 278 -18.83 -16.04 7.35
N HIS A 279 -19.21 -15.35 6.27
CA HIS A 279 -18.60 -15.55 4.97
C HIS A 279 -17.26 -14.81 4.90
N ALA A 280 -16.26 -15.43 4.26
CA ALA A 280 -14.92 -14.87 4.10
C ALA A 280 -14.93 -13.80 2.99
N TRP A 281 -15.43 -12.61 3.32
CA TRP A 281 -15.45 -11.46 2.42
C TRP A 281 -14.03 -10.97 2.13
N SER A 282 -13.76 -10.59 0.88
CA SER A 282 -12.48 -9.99 0.52
C SER A 282 -12.29 -8.62 1.17
N ARG A 283 -11.01 -8.21 1.31
CA ARG A 283 -10.64 -6.90 1.89
C ARG A 283 -11.24 -5.72 1.11
N HIS A 284 -11.46 -5.89 -0.19
CA HIS A 284 -12.10 -4.89 -1.06
C HIS A 284 -13.60 -4.79 -0.78
N GLU A 285 -14.30 -5.93 -0.64
CA GLU A 285 -15.74 -5.96 -0.34
C GLU A 285 -16.06 -5.37 1.03
N LEU A 286 -15.22 -5.61 2.04
CA LEU A 286 -15.38 -5.02 3.37
C LEU A 286 -15.11 -3.51 3.38
N ALA A 287 -14.12 -3.04 2.63
CA ALA A 287 -13.85 -1.60 2.49
C ALA A 287 -14.99 -0.87 1.74
N ILE A 288 -15.51 -1.50 0.69
CA ILE A 288 -16.68 -1.03 -0.07
C ILE A 288 -17.93 -1.04 0.82
N PHE A 289 -18.14 -2.08 1.63
CA PHE A 289 -19.24 -2.15 2.60
C PHE A 289 -19.18 -1.02 3.65
N ALA A 290 -18.02 -0.78 4.23
CA ALA A 290 -17.80 0.29 5.22
C ALA A 290 -18.06 1.69 4.61
N SER A 291 -17.67 1.89 3.35
CA SER A 291 -17.97 3.10 2.57
C SER A 291 -19.47 3.26 2.29
N LEU A 292 -20.13 2.19 1.84
CA LEU A 292 -21.54 2.23 1.41
C LEU A 292 -22.57 2.32 2.55
N GLU A 293 -22.26 1.74 3.72
CA GLU A 293 -23.13 1.87 4.91
C GLU A 293 -23.28 3.34 5.35
N ARG A 294 -22.27 4.19 5.09
CA ARG A 294 -22.23 5.61 5.47
C ARG A 294 -23.01 6.52 4.50
N ASP A 295 -22.99 6.24 3.20
CA ASP A 295 -23.52 7.13 2.13
C ASP A 295 -25.01 6.96 1.79
N ARG A 296 -25.76 6.17 2.57
CA ARG A 296 -27.17 5.85 2.28
C ARG A 296 -28.14 7.05 2.28
N ARG A 297 -27.71 8.25 2.68
CA ARG A 297 -28.49 9.50 2.52
C ARG A 297 -28.47 10.09 1.10
N GLY A 298 -27.51 9.72 0.25
CA GLY A 298 -27.34 10.30 -1.09
C GLY A 298 -28.02 9.50 -2.21
N TRP A 299 -28.60 8.34 -1.92
CA TRP A 299 -29.24 7.53 -2.95
C TRP A 299 -30.54 8.21 -3.38
N PRO A 300 -30.73 8.50 -4.68
CA PRO A 300 -31.98 9.08 -5.17
C PRO A 300 -33.11 8.20 -4.68
N SER A 301 -34.00 8.79 -3.88
CA SER A 301 -35.25 8.16 -3.49
C SER A 301 -36.05 7.94 -4.76
N LEU A 302 -35.94 6.76 -5.37
CA LEU A 302 -36.95 6.28 -6.30
C LEU A 302 -38.19 6.06 -5.47
N THR A 303 -39.01 7.10 -5.46
CA THR A 303 -40.37 7.14 -4.95
C THR A 303 -41.13 5.91 -5.44
N ASN A 304 -41.53 5.04 -4.51
CA ASN A 304 -42.82 4.37 -4.52
C ASN A 304 -43.10 3.68 -3.16
N GLY A 305 -43.96 4.33 -2.39
CA GLY A 305 -45.18 3.70 -1.85
C GLY A 305 -45.12 2.82 -0.60
N GLU A 306 -44.16 1.91 -0.43
CA GLU A 306 -44.35 0.80 0.54
C GLU A 306 -43.29 0.66 1.64
N SER A 307 -42.29 1.52 1.69
CA SER A 307 -41.18 1.38 2.65
C SER A 307 -41.38 2.06 4.01
N GLN A 308 -42.54 2.67 4.29
CA GLN A 308 -42.78 3.32 5.59
C GLN A 308 -42.90 2.33 6.76
N GLN A 309 -43.19 1.05 6.52
CA GLN A 309 -43.15 0.02 7.58
C GLN A 309 -41.74 -0.52 7.91
N ARG A 310 -40.70 -0.21 7.11
CA ARG A 310 -39.30 -0.54 7.46
C ARG A 310 -38.58 0.53 8.27
N HIS A 311 -39.17 1.72 8.41
CA HIS A 311 -38.61 2.83 9.19
C HIS A 311 -38.44 2.53 10.69
N PHE A 312 -39.01 1.44 11.20
CA PHE A 312 -38.85 1.06 12.61
C PHE A 312 -37.57 0.26 12.89
N VAL A 313 -36.95 -0.39 11.89
CA VAL A 313 -35.66 -1.09 12.04
C VAL A 313 -34.47 -0.17 11.68
N GLU A 314 -34.73 0.89 10.92
CA GLU A 314 -33.74 1.94 10.57
C GLU A 314 -33.37 2.87 11.73
N TRP A 315 -34.06 2.80 12.87
CA TRP A 315 -33.72 3.57 14.06
C TRP A 315 -32.53 2.97 14.82
N SER A 316 -32.27 1.67 14.64
CA SER A 316 -31.25 0.91 15.38
C SER A 316 -29.82 1.11 14.85
N LEU A 317 -29.62 1.42 13.57
CA LEU A 317 -28.29 1.55 12.94
C LEU A 317 -27.79 3.01 12.84
N ARG A 318 -28.60 3.99 13.28
CA ARG A 318 -28.19 5.39 13.46
C ARG A 318 -27.24 5.61 14.63
N HIS A 319 -26.95 4.58 15.41
CA HIS A 319 -26.17 4.62 16.63
C HIS A 319 -24.85 3.85 16.41
N GLU A 320 -23.80 4.62 16.08
CA GLU A 320 -22.41 4.45 16.56
C GLU A 320 -21.62 3.21 16.04
N PRO A 321 -20.35 3.36 15.58
CA PRO A 321 -19.43 2.23 15.34
C PRO A 321 -19.26 1.30 16.56
N SER A 322 -19.73 1.73 17.74
CA SER A 322 -19.77 0.96 18.97
C SER A 322 -20.61 -0.33 18.90
N LYS A 323 -21.47 -0.51 17.88
CA LYS A 323 -22.32 -1.72 17.80
C LYS A 323 -21.63 -2.96 17.26
N ASP A 324 -20.48 -2.80 16.59
CA ASP A 324 -19.65 -3.94 16.20
C ASP A 324 -18.17 -3.66 16.52
N ARG A 325 -17.93 -3.26 17.78
CA ARG A 325 -16.58 -3.11 18.35
C ARG A 325 -15.72 -4.36 18.14
N ARG A 326 -16.35 -5.53 18.00
CA ARG A 326 -15.70 -6.80 17.70
C ARG A 326 -15.00 -6.77 16.34
N LEU A 327 -15.66 -6.32 15.27
CA LEU A 327 -15.03 -6.23 13.94
C LEU A 327 -13.89 -5.20 13.92
N GLY A 328 -14.08 -4.05 14.58
CA GLY A 328 -13.03 -3.04 14.76
C GLY A 328 -11.82 -3.58 15.51
N TRP A 329 -12.04 -4.27 16.64
CA TRP A 329 -11.00 -4.92 17.43
C TRP A 329 -10.30 -6.05 16.67
N MET A 330 -11.03 -6.96 16.01
CA MET A 330 -10.46 -8.07 15.23
C MET A 330 -9.55 -7.56 14.12
N THR A 331 -9.99 -6.51 13.41
CA THR A 331 -9.20 -5.91 12.33
C THR A 331 -7.97 -5.19 12.91
N ALA A 332 -8.11 -4.47 14.03
CA ALA A 332 -6.96 -3.82 14.68
C ALA A 332 -5.93 -4.85 15.18
N ALA A 333 -6.40 -5.98 15.72
CA ALA A 333 -5.57 -7.09 16.15
C ALA A 333 -4.85 -7.76 14.96
N ARG A 334 -5.55 -8.00 13.83
CA ARG A 334 -4.94 -8.48 12.59
C ARG A 334 -3.84 -7.55 12.07
N LEU A 335 -4.00 -6.24 12.26
CA LEU A 335 -3.05 -5.22 11.82
C LEU A 335 -1.94 -4.90 12.83
N ALA A 336 -1.92 -5.60 13.97
CA ALA A 336 -0.97 -5.35 15.04
C ALA A 336 -0.97 -3.91 15.59
N ASP A 337 -2.14 -3.27 15.66
CA ASP A 337 -2.28 -1.91 16.18
C ASP A 337 -2.82 -1.89 17.62
N ILE A 338 -1.88 -1.83 18.57
CA ILE A 338 -2.14 -1.85 20.02
C ILE A 338 -3.12 -0.76 20.42
N GLU A 339 -2.86 0.47 19.97
CA GLU A 339 -3.61 1.64 20.40
C GLU A 339 -5.07 1.54 19.95
N LEU A 340 -5.29 1.11 18.71
CA LEU A 340 -6.62 0.86 18.17
C LEU A 340 -7.32 -0.30 18.86
N SER A 341 -6.60 -1.41 19.10
CA SER A 341 -7.15 -2.55 19.86
C SER A 341 -7.61 -2.10 21.25
N THR A 342 -6.80 -1.30 21.96
CA THR A 342 -7.17 -0.74 23.27
C THR A 342 -8.36 0.21 23.14
N HIS A 343 -8.36 1.11 22.15
CA HIS A 343 -9.45 2.06 21.92
C HIS A 343 -10.81 1.37 21.77
N TRP A 344 -10.88 0.31 20.95
CA TRP A 344 -12.15 -0.41 20.69
C TRP A 344 -12.62 -1.27 21.88
N THR A 345 -11.76 -1.52 22.87
CA THR A 345 -12.06 -2.35 24.05
C THR A 345 -12.48 -1.55 25.29
N ALA A 346 -12.11 -0.26 25.35
CA ALA A 346 -12.24 0.58 26.54
C ALA A 346 -13.68 0.91 27.01
N GLY A 347 -14.73 0.34 26.39
CA GLY A 347 -16.11 0.72 26.69
C GLY A 347 -17.10 -0.43 26.87
N ASP A 348 -16.66 -1.69 26.94
CA ASP A 348 -17.57 -2.83 27.06
C ASP A 348 -17.14 -3.75 28.21
N THR A 349 -17.73 -3.55 29.39
CA THR A 349 -17.41 -4.27 30.63
C THR A 349 -17.89 -5.73 30.62
N ALA A 350 -18.58 -6.17 29.57
CA ALA A 350 -18.99 -7.58 29.42
C ALA A 350 -17.84 -8.51 29.02
N TRP A 351 -16.68 -7.96 28.64
CA TRP A 351 -15.48 -8.72 28.23
C TRP A 351 -14.42 -8.81 29.34
N VAL A 352 -14.76 -8.42 30.58
CA VAL A 352 -13.86 -8.26 31.74
C VAL A 352 -13.23 -9.56 32.24
N ASP A 353 -13.66 -10.74 31.79
CA ASP A 353 -12.94 -11.99 32.11
C ASP A 353 -11.65 -12.18 31.30
N VAL A 354 -11.44 -11.39 30.24
CA VAL A 354 -10.14 -11.23 29.60
C VAL A 354 -9.72 -9.79 29.84
N ASP A 355 -8.92 -9.53 30.87
CA ASP A 355 -8.35 -8.19 31.10
C ASP A 355 -7.60 -7.78 29.84
N VAL A 356 -8.18 -6.87 29.05
CA VAL A 356 -7.70 -6.56 27.69
C VAL A 356 -6.51 -5.61 27.70
N VAL A 357 -6.32 -4.84 28.78
CA VAL A 357 -5.11 -4.05 28.99
C VAL A 357 -3.97 -5.00 29.36
N GLN A 358 -4.24 -6.02 30.18
CA GLN A 358 -3.33 -7.12 30.40
C GLN A 358 -3.12 -7.93 29.09
N PHE A 359 -4.15 -8.24 28.30
CA PHE A 359 -4.05 -8.99 27.03
C PHE A 359 -3.28 -8.22 25.96
N GLY A 360 -3.51 -6.91 25.81
CA GLY A 360 -2.74 -6.04 24.92
C GLY A 360 -1.31 -5.87 25.40
N ASN A 361 -1.08 -5.62 26.69
CA ASN A 361 0.28 -5.55 27.23
C ASN A 361 0.99 -6.92 27.18
N GLU A 362 0.29 -8.04 27.33
CA GLU A 362 0.81 -9.41 27.22
C GLU A 362 1.04 -9.84 25.78
N ILE A 363 0.36 -9.24 24.80
CA ILE A 363 0.59 -9.54 23.38
C ILE A 363 1.71 -8.68 22.80
N TRP A 364 1.80 -7.43 23.26
CA TRP A 364 2.60 -6.41 22.60
C TRP A 364 3.79 -5.88 23.41
N SER A 365 3.78 -6.01 24.74
CA SER A 365 5.05 -6.03 25.48
C SER A 365 5.66 -7.41 25.26
N PRO A 366 6.98 -7.57 25.12
CA PRO A 366 7.60 -8.89 25.07
C PRO A 366 7.27 -9.58 26.39
N PRO A 367 6.28 -10.47 26.40
CA PRO A 367 5.92 -11.20 27.59
C PRO A 367 7.08 -12.16 27.83
N SER A 368 7.39 -12.48 29.08
CA SER A 368 8.34 -13.57 29.27
C SER A 368 7.75 -14.81 28.60
N ARG A 369 8.59 -15.61 27.92
CA ARG A 369 8.20 -16.90 27.31
C ARG A 369 7.33 -17.74 28.26
N GLU A 370 7.57 -17.60 29.55
CA GLU A 370 6.88 -18.23 30.67
C GLU A 370 5.40 -17.82 30.86
N GLN A 371 5.02 -16.60 30.47
CA GLN A 371 3.62 -16.14 30.52
C GLN A 371 2.80 -16.74 29.37
N TRP A 372 3.39 -16.82 28.18
CA TRP A 372 2.72 -17.40 27.02
C TRP A 372 2.62 -18.92 27.08
N SER A 373 3.66 -19.59 27.59
CA SER A 373 3.66 -21.04 27.72
C SER A 373 2.62 -21.58 28.69
N LYS A 374 2.13 -20.75 29.62
CA LYS A 374 1.07 -21.12 30.57
C LYS A 374 -0.35 -20.89 30.03
N LYS A 375 -0.49 -20.12 28.94
CA LYS A 375 -1.77 -19.58 28.47
C LYS A 375 -2.27 -20.23 27.18
N TRP A 376 -1.35 -20.62 26.31
CA TRP A 376 -1.67 -21.25 25.03
C TRP A 376 -1.29 -22.72 25.09
N ASP A 377 -2.31 -23.55 25.16
CA ASP A 377 -2.21 -24.98 24.88
C ASP A 377 -2.72 -25.27 23.46
N TRP A 378 -2.51 -26.50 23.02
CA TRP A 378 -3.00 -26.95 21.72
C TRP A 378 -4.52 -26.84 21.60
N ASP A 379 -5.26 -27.14 22.68
CA ASP A 379 -6.72 -27.21 22.64
C ASP A 379 -7.38 -25.83 22.40
N SER A 380 -6.74 -24.76 22.86
CA SER A 380 -7.23 -23.38 22.72
C SER A 380 -6.80 -22.67 21.43
N LEU A 381 -5.70 -23.09 20.81
CA LEU A 381 -5.13 -22.40 19.64
C LEU A 381 -6.06 -22.42 18.41
N PRO A 382 -6.63 -23.56 17.95
CA PRO A 382 -7.52 -23.58 16.79
C PRO A 382 -8.78 -22.73 16.98
N GLN A 383 -9.39 -22.77 18.17
CA GLN A 383 -10.59 -21.97 18.46
C GLN A 383 -10.29 -20.47 18.38
N PHE A 384 -9.13 -20.07 18.88
CA PHE A 384 -8.68 -18.70 18.78
C PHE A 384 -8.41 -18.30 17.32
N CYS A 385 -7.61 -19.09 16.61
CA CYS A 385 -7.20 -18.77 15.24
C CYS A 385 -8.38 -18.77 14.28
N GLN A 386 -9.39 -19.62 14.48
CA GLN A 386 -10.63 -19.59 13.69
C GLN A 386 -11.44 -18.30 13.92
N GLY A 387 -11.33 -17.70 15.11
CA GLY A 387 -11.97 -16.43 15.43
C GLY A 387 -11.23 -15.22 14.86
N VAL A 388 -9.90 -15.28 14.76
CA VAL A 388 -9.04 -14.15 14.36
C VAL A 388 -8.57 -14.25 12.91
N GLY A 389 -8.55 -15.43 12.31
CA GLY A 389 -7.99 -15.74 11.00
C GLY A 389 -6.58 -16.29 11.10
N TRP A 390 -6.29 -17.42 10.42
CA TRP A 390 -4.95 -18.03 10.41
C TRP A 390 -3.90 -17.15 9.70
N ASP A 391 -4.31 -16.18 8.88
CA ASP A 391 -3.41 -15.24 8.20
C ASP A 391 -2.86 -14.15 9.14
N ALA A 392 -3.41 -14.02 10.35
CA ALA A 392 -3.01 -12.97 11.28
C ALA A 392 -1.60 -13.24 11.85
N PRO A 393 -0.70 -12.24 11.87
CA PRO A 393 0.65 -12.39 12.46
C PRO A 393 0.65 -12.92 13.89
N PHE A 394 -0.39 -12.61 14.66
CA PHE A 394 -0.59 -13.16 16.00
C PHE A 394 -0.74 -14.69 15.98
N CYS A 395 -1.53 -15.24 15.06
CA CYS A 395 -1.82 -16.67 15.01
C CYS A 395 -0.54 -17.46 14.67
N ILE A 396 0.34 -16.85 13.86
CA ILE A 396 1.64 -17.42 13.49
C ILE A 396 2.52 -17.51 14.74
N ARG A 397 2.64 -16.40 15.48
CA ARG A 397 3.42 -16.33 16.73
C ARG A 397 2.88 -17.28 17.81
N ALA A 398 1.56 -17.34 17.97
CA ALA A 398 0.93 -18.24 18.93
C ALA A 398 1.21 -19.71 18.61
N ALA A 399 1.09 -20.09 17.33
CA ALA A 399 1.44 -21.43 16.88
C ALA A 399 2.93 -21.74 17.06
N SER A 400 3.83 -20.81 16.72
CA SER A 400 5.28 -20.91 16.97
C SER A 400 5.58 -21.22 18.45
N ILE A 401 4.92 -20.53 19.37
CA ILE A 401 5.12 -20.73 20.82
C ILE A 401 4.56 -22.09 21.27
N VAL A 402 3.35 -22.45 20.85
CA VAL A 402 2.74 -23.75 21.18
C VAL A 402 3.66 -24.88 20.71
N LEU A 403 4.12 -24.81 19.47
CA LEU A 403 5.06 -25.76 18.90
C LEU A 403 6.38 -25.80 19.69
N SER A 404 6.96 -24.63 19.99
CA SER A 404 8.21 -24.50 20.76
C SER A 404 8.15 -25.13 22.15
N ASN A 405 6.98 -25.07 22.81
CA ASN A 405 6.79 -25.62 24.16
C ASN A 405 6.65 -27.15 24.17
N HIS A 406 6.31 -27.75 23.03
CA HIS A 406 6.10 -29.20 22.91
C HIS A 406 7.24 -29.93 22.19
N ILE A 407 8.37 -29.25 21.90
CA ILE A 407 9.53 -29.85 21.21
C ILE A 407 10.06 -31.10 21.91
N ASP A 408 10.05 -31.13 23.24
CA ASP A 408 10.54 -32.26 24.02
C ASP A 408 9.48 -33.38 24.18
N ASP A 409 8.22 -33.13 23.78
CA ASP A 409 7.13 -34.10 23.78
C ASP A 409 6.76 -34.53 22.36
N SER A 410 7.53 -35.48 21.83
CA SER A 410 7.29 -36.06 20.50
C SER A 410 5.89 -36.65 20.30
N THR A 411 5.22 -37.10 21.37
CA THR A 411 3.86 -37.67 21.27
C THR A 411 2.84 -36.56 21.07
N SER A 412 2.99 -35.46 21.79
CA SER A 412 2.16 -34.26 21.63
C SER A 412 2.34 -33.64 20.24
N LEU A 413 3.57 -33.48 19.75
CA LEU A 413 3.81 -32.92 18.42
C LEU A 413 3.27 -33.76 17.27
N ALA A 414 3.29 -35.09 17.40
CA ALA A 414 2.68 -35.99 16.42
C ALA A 414 1.15 -35.82 16.32
N GLN A 415 0.50 -35.36 17.39
CA GLN A 415 -0.94 -35.05 17.40
C GLN A 415 -1.21 -33.61 16.94
N ILE A 416 -0.41 -32.64 17.40
CA ILE A 416 -0.58 -31.21 17.10
C ILE A 416 -0.37 -30.92 15.60
N THR A 417 0.67 -31.50 15.00
CA THR A 417 1.10 -31.08 13.66
C THR A 417 0.08 -31.37 12.55
N PRO A 418 -0.59 -32.54 12.48
CA PRO A 418 -1.60 -32.80 11.45
C PRO A 418 -2.85 -31.93 11.61
N ASP A 419 -3.30 -31.72 12.84
CA ASP A 419 -4.51 -30.92 13.09
C ASP A 419 -4.25 -29.43 12.79
N LEU A 420 -3.07 -28.91 13.15
CA LEU A 420 -2.65 -27.55 12.79
C LEU A 420 -2.56 -27.38 11.27
N GLN A 421 -1.96 -28.36 10.59
CA GLN A 421 -1.89 -28.36 9.13
C GLN A 421 -3.28 -28.36 8.49
N ALA A 422 -4.19 -29.22 8.94
CA ALA A 422 -5.55 -29.30 8.43
C ALA A 422 -6.34 -28.00 8.67
N ALA A 423 -6.17 -27.36 9.83
CA ALA A 423 -6.81 -26.09 10.15
C ALA A 423 -6.32 -24.95 9.24
N VAL A 424 -5.01 -24.85 9.02
CA VAL A 424 -4.40 -23.85 8.15
C VAL A 424 -4.78 -24.07 6.68
N GLU A 425 -4.74 -25.32 6.21
CA GLU A 425 -5.10 -25.68 4.83
C GLU A 425 -6.58 -25.46 4.53
N GLY A 426 -7.46 -25.68 5.52
CA GLY A 426 -8.89 -25.43 5.37
C GLY A 426 -9.26 -23.95 5.18
N GLU A 427 -8.47 -23.03 5.70
CA GLU A 427 -8.77 -21.59 5.70
C GLU A 427 -7.96 -20.80 4.67
N LEU A 428 -6.66 -21.07 4.52
CA LEU A 428 -5.76 -20.28 3.67
C LEU A 428 -5.68 -20.79 2.21
N GLY A 429 -6.25 -21.96 1.91
CA GLY A 429 -6.10 -22.59 0.59
C GLY A 429 -4.68 -23.10 0.34
N GLN A 430 -4.36 -23.50 -0.89
CA GLN A 430 -3.08 -24.19 -1.18
C GLN A 430 -1.89 -23.26 -1.48
N ASP A 431 -2.10 -22.03 -1.96
CA ASP A 431 -0.99 -21.21 -2.50
C ASP A 431 -0.62 -19.97 -1.67
N ASP A 432 -1.08 -19.87 -0.42
CA ASP A 432 -0.84 -18.70 0.44
C ASP A 432 0.58 -18.69 1.05
N ALA A 433 1.26 -17.53 1.00
CA ALA A 433 2.59 -17.36 1.60
C ALA A 433 2.61 -17.58 3.13
N VAL A 434 1.50 -17.30 3.80
CA VAL A 434 1.33 -17.57 5.24
C VAL A 434 1.22 -19.07 5.50
N ARG A 435 0.53 -19.83 4.63
CA ARG A 435 0.52 -21.29 4.72
C ARG A 435 1.94 -21.84 4.68
N VAL A 436 2.78 -21.35 3.76
CA VAL A 436 4.18 -21.78 3.65
C VAL A 436 4.92 -21.59 4.98
N GLN A 437 4.71 -20.46 5.68
CA GLN A 437 5.30 -20.24 7.00
C GLN A 437 4.84 -21.27 8.04
N TYR A 438 3.54 -21.57 8.10
CA TYR A 438 3.03 -22.62 8.99
C TYR A 438 3.63 -23.99 8.71
N VAL A 439 3.75 -24.36 7.43
CA VAL A 439 4.31 -25.65 7.07
C VAL A 439 5.80 -25.73 7.44
N TYR A 440 6.55 -24.62 7.33
CA TYR A 440 7.91 -24.55 7.86
C TYR A 440 7.95 -24.72 9.38
N MET A 441 7.12 -24.00 10.15
CA MET A 441 7.09 -24.14 11.61
C MET A 441 6.75 -25.56 12.06
N ILE A 442 5.76 -26.19 11.41
CA ILE A 442 5.35 -27.58 11.65
C ILE A 442 6.51 -28.53 11.42
N ASN A 443 7.20 -28.41 10.27
CA ASN A 443 8.29 -29.31 9.91
C ASN A 443 9.58 -29.05 10.71
N ILE A 444 9.86 -27.80 11.11
CA ILE A 444 10.90 -27.48 12.09
C ILE A 444 10.63 -28.25 13.40
N SER A 445 9.40 -28.18 13.90
CA SER A 445 9.01 -28.81 15.16
C SER A 445 9.08 -30.32 15.08
N ARG A 446 8.62 -30.91 13.97
CA ARG A 446 8.71 -32.34 13.69
C ARG A 446 10.17 -32.83 13.64
N ALA A 447 11.05 -32.07 12.98
CA ALA A 447 12.47 -32.40 12.93
C ALA A 447 13.13 -32.34 14.32
N LEU A 448 12.79 -31.33 15.12
CA LEU A 448 13.29 -31.19 16.50
C LEU A 448 12.77 -32.28 17.44
N ALA A 449 11.55 -32.79 17.19
CA ALA A 449 10.93 -33.90 17.92
C ALA A 449 11.49 -35.30 17.57
N GLY A 450 12.43 -35.38 16.61
CA GLY A 450 13.09 -36.63 16.25
C GLY A 450 12.60 -37.28 14.96
N ASP A 451 11.77 -36.61 14.16
CA ASP A 451 11.38 -37.06 12.82
C ASP A 451 11.86 -36.11 11.71
N PRO A 452 13.19 -35.99 11.50
CA PRO A 452 13.75 -35.09 10.49
C PRO A 452 13.53 -35.57 9.05
N TRP A 453 13.27 -36.86 8.82
CA TRP A 453 13.11 -37.42 7.47
C TRP A 453 11.76 -37.03 6.86
N SER A 454 10.65 -37.21 7.59
CA SER A 454 9.34 -36.73 7.12
C SER A 454 9.35 -35.21 6.93
N ALA A 455 10.01 -34.48 7.84
CA ALA A 455 10.15 -33.04 7.75
C ALA A 455 10.91 -32.59 6.49
N ARG A 456 11.96 -33.32 6.13
CA ARG A 456 12.73 -33.07 4.91
C ARG A 456 11.88 -33.29 3.67
N ASP A 457 11.18 -34.42 3.58
CA ASP A 457 10.45 -34.81 2.36
C ASP A 457 9.30 -33.83 2.07
N GLU A 458 8.61 -33.35 3.11
CA GLU A 458 7.59 -32.30 2.97
C GLU A 458 8.17 -30.96 2.54
N ILE A 459 9.27 -30.51 3.17
CA ILE A 459 9.90 -29.23 2.79
C ILE A 459 10.49 -29.32 1.37
N GLU A 460 11.03 -30.47 0.96
CA GLU A 460 11.54 -30.67 -0.40
C GLU A 460 10.43 -30.48 -1.43
N THR A 461 9.26 -31.10 -1.19
CA THR A 461 8.07 -30.93 -2.02
C THR A 461 7.66 -29.46 -2.12
N LEU A 462 7.69 -28.73 -0.99
CA LEU A 462 7.39 -27.29 -0.99
C LEU A 462 8.46 -26.47 -1.70
N THR A 463 9.74 -26.79 -1.53
CA THR A 463 10.84 -26.00 -2.09
C THR A 463 10.91 -26.14 -3.61
N GLU A 464 10.54 -27.31 -4.15
CA GLU A 464 10.38 -27.53 -5.59
C GLU A 464 9.26 -26.66 -6.20
N HIS A 465 8.21 -26.36 -5.42
CA HIS A 465 7.09 -25.51 -5.83
C HIS A 465 7.31 -24.02 -5.48
N ALA A 466 8.02 -23.72 -4.39
CA ALA A 466 8.15 -22.39 -3.77
C ALA A 466 9.45 -21.65 -4.14
N VAL A 467 9.98 -21.89 -5.34
CA VAL A 467 11.26 -21.35 -5.88
C VAL A 467 11.37 -19.81 -5.85
N GLN A 468 10.33 -19.08 -5.42
CA GLN A 468 10.31 -17.62 -5.36
C GLN A 468 10.80 -17.00 -4.04
N HIS A 469 10.99 -17.76 -2.95
CA HIS A 469 11.40 -17.20 -1.64
C HIS A 469 12.58 -17.92 -0.96
N PRO A 470 13.80 -17.87 -1.52
CA PRO A 470 14.93 -18.69 -1.10
C PRO A 470 15.60 -18.29 0.23
N ALA A 471 15.48 -17.05 0.69
CA ALA A 471 16.36 -16.51 1.73
C ALA A 471 16.12 -17.10 3.14
N TYR A 472 14.87 -17.36 3.53
CA TYR A 472 14.53 -17.89 4.86
C TYR A 472 14.35 -19.41 4.89
N ALA A 473 14.00 -20.01 3.75
CA ALA A 473 13.72 -21.44 3.63
C ALA A 473 14.99 -22.32 3.61
N LEU A 474 16.03 -21.86 2.92
CA LEU A 474 17.23 -22.64 2.68
C LEU A 474 18.05 -22.95 3.95
N PRO A 475 18.24 -22.03 4.93
CA PRO A 475 18.91 -22.37 6.18
C PRO A 475 18.18 -23.47 6.97
N VAL A 476 16.84 -23.39 7.04
CA VAL A 476 15.99 -24.38 7.72
C VAL A 476 16.14 -25.74 7.07
N TYR A 477 16.02 -25.79 5.75
CA TYR A 477 16.13 -27.02 4.99
C TYR A 477 17.51 -27.67 5.13
N ALA A 478 18.57 -26.86 5.06
CA ALA A 478 19.93 -27.32 5.29
C ALA A 478 20.13 -27.90 6.69
N ALA A 479 19.58 -27.28 7.74
CA ALA A 479 19.66 -27.79 9.10
C ALA A 479 18.89 -29.11 9.27
N ILE A 480 17.70 -29.25 8.67
CA ILE A 480 16.95 -30.51 8.70
C ILE A 480 17.75 -31.63 8.00
N ARG A 481 18.41 -31.35 6.87
CA ARG A 481 19.32 -32.32 6.22
C ARG A 481 20.50 -32.73 7.11
N VAL A 482 21.06 -31.82 7.91
CA VAL A 482 22.08 -32.17 8.92
C VAL A 482 21.51 -33.15 9.96
N LEU A 483 20.27 -32.98 10.40
CA LEU A 483 19.62 -33.91 11.33
C LEU A 483 19.40 -35.30 10.71
N CYS A 484 19.09 -35.37 9.41
CA CYS A 484 19.05 -36.62 8.64
C CYS A 484 20.43 -37.27 8.44
N GLY A 485 21.53 -36.55 8.69
CA GLY A 485 22.90 -37.01 8.43
C GLY A 485 23.39 -36.76 7.00
N ASP A 486 22.67 -35.95 6.21
CA ASP A 486 23.04 -35.57 4.84
C ASP A 486 23.88 -34.29 4.84
N TYR A 487 25.11 -34.42 5.37
CA TYR A 487 26.01 -33.29 5.59
C TYR A 487 26.51 -32.65 4.29
N GLN A 488 26.71 -33.45 3.24
CA GLN A 488 27.21 -32.95 1.96
C GLN A 488 26.16 -32.06 1.26
N ALA A 489 24.92 -32.53 1.13
CA ALA A 489 23.88 -31.73 0.49
C ALA A 489 23.59 -30.46 1.29
N SER A 490 23.55 -30.57 2.64
CA SER A 490 23.38 -29.41 3.52
C SER A 490 24.45 -28.33 3.27
N ALA A 491 25.73 -28.72 3.19
CA ALA A 491 26.81 -27.79 2.88
C ALA A 491 26.67 -27.15 1.49
N GLU A 492 26.20 -27.90 0.49
CA GLU A 492 25.95 -27.35 -0.85
C GLU A 492 24.81 -26.32 -0.87
N PHE A 493 23.76 -26.51 -0.07
CA PHE A 493 22.68 -25.54 0.10
C PHE A 493 23.17 -24.28 0.82
N LEU A 494 23.85 -24.43 1.95
CA LEU A 494 24.37 -23.28 2.71
C LEU A 494 25.37 -22.44 1.89
N ARG A 495 26.16 -23.07 1.02
CA ARG A 495 27.06 -22.35 0.11
C ARG A 495 26.34 -21.41 -0.86
N LYS A 496 25.10 -21.72 -1.25
CA LYS A 496 24.32 -20.88 -2.18
C LYS A 496 23.82 -19.60 -1.51
N LEU A 497 23.89 -19.51 -0.19
CA LEU A 497 23.43 -18.36 0.60
C LEU A 497 24.55 -17.35 0.83
N SER A 498 24.16 -16.08 0.97
CA SER A 498 25.02 -15.06 1.56
C SER A 498 25.00 -15.26 3.08
N LEU A 499 25.94 -16.05 3.60
CA LEU A 499 26.01 -16.39 5.01
C LEU A 499 26.58 -15.21 5.82
N GLU A 500 25.71 -14.46 6.48
CA GLU A 500 26.09 -13.38 7.41
C GLU A 500 25.83 -13.75 8.88
N ASP A 501 24.92 -14.70 9.13
CA ASP A 501 24.56 -15.17 10.46
C ASP A 501 25.65 -16.11 11.04
N PRO A 502 26.23 -15.80 12.21
CA PRO A 502 27.24 -16.64 12.84
C PRO A 502 26.82 -18.11 13.06
N LEU A 503 25.56 -18.38 13.37
CA LEU A 503 25.05 -19.73 13.59
C LEU A 503 24.99 -20.51 12.27
N GLN A 504 24.59 -19.86 11.19
CA GLN A 504 24.60 -20.45 9.84
C GLN A 504 26.02 -20.75 9.36
N ILE A 505 26.97 -19.84 9.62
CA ILE A 505 28.39 -20.04 9.29
C ILE A 505 28.95 -21.24 10.07
N ARG A 506 28.68 -21.32 11.38
CA ARG A 506 29.11 -22.45 12.23
C ARG A 506 28.53 -23.78 11.73
N LEU A 507 27.24 -23.81 11.41
CA LEU A 507 26.58 -25.00 10.86
C LEU A 507 27.19 -25.42 9.51
N TYR A 508 27.48 -24.47 8.61
CA TYR A 508 28.11 -24.75 7.32
C TYR A 508 29.49 -25.39 7.48
N LEU A 509 30.32 -24.84 8.37
CA LEU A 509 31.66 -25.36 8.62
C LEU A 509 31.62 -26.75 9.26
N GLU A 510 30.75 -26.98 10.26
CA GLU A 510 30.56 -28.31 10.85
C GLU A 510 30.00 -29.32 9.83
N ALA A 511 29.08 -28.93 8.96
CA ALA A 511 28.57 -29.80 7.90
C ALA A 511 29.69 -30.22 6.93
N LEU A 512 30.60 -29.31 6.55
CA LEU A 512 31.78 -29.64 5.74
C LEU A 512 32.74 -30.61 6.46
N LEU A 513 32.96 -30.42 7.77
CA LEU A 513 33.79 -31.31 8.58
C LEU A 513 33.17 -32.71 8.69
N ALA A 514 31.88 -32.79 8.98
CA ALA A 514 31.12 -34.04 9.07
C ALA A 514 31.05 -34.77 7.70
N ALA A 515 31.06 -34.03 6.59
CA ALA A 515 31.17 -34.57 5.23
C ALA A 515 32.61 -35.00 4.84
N GLY A 516 33.59 -34.92 5.75
CA GLY A 516 34.97 -35.31 5.48
C GLY A 516 35.74 -34.31 4.59
N GLN A 517 35.37 -33.01 4.60
CA GLN A 517 35.97 -31.96 3.77
C GLN A 517 36.74 -30.88 4.56
N PRO A 518 37.72 -31.23 5.43
CA PRO A 518 38.37 -30.27 6.31
C PRO A 518 39.16 -29.17 5.57
N LYS A 519 39.78 -29.50 4.43
CA LYS A 519 40.49 -28.51 3.60
C LYS A 519 39.54 -27.43 3.07
N ARG A 520 38.32 -27.82 2.69
CA ARG A 520 37.30 -26.90 2.20
C ARG A 520 36.73 -26.06 3.34
N ALA A 521 36.47 -26.66 4.50
CA ALA A 521 36.05 -25.93 5.69
C ALA A 521 37.05 -24.82 6.06
N LYS A 522 38.36 -25.10 6.02
CA LYS A 522 39.40 -24.10 6.26
C LYS A 522 39.36 -22.95 5.24
N ALA A 523 39.26 -23.27 3.95
CA ALA A 523 39.18 -22.27 2.90
C ALA A 523 37.93 -21.38 3.04
N GLU A 524 36.79 -21.94 3.42
CA GLU A 524 35.55 -21.20 3.64
C GLU A 524 35.60 -20.35 4.91
N LEU A 525 36.21 -20.82 6.00
CA LEU A 525 36.44 -20.03 7.20
C LEU A 525 37.27 -18.78 6.89
N GLN A 526 38.35 -18.95 6.13
CA GLN A 526 39.19 -17.84 5.68
C GLN A 526 38.41 -16.89 4.76
N ARG A 527 37.59 -17.41 3.85
CA ARG A 527 36.79 -16.58 2.93
C ARG A 527 35.71 -15.78 3.63
N LEU A 528 34.96 -16.39 4.54
CA LEU A 528 33.78 -15.80 5.18
C LEU A 528 34.17 -14.83 6.31
N LEU A 529 35.21 -15.15 7.08
CA LEU A 529 35.55 -14.41 8.31
C LEU A 529 36.94 -13.78 8.28
N ALA A 530 37.73 -13.99 7.21
CA ALA A 530 39.14 -13.57 7.14
C ALA A 530 40.02 -14.12 8.29
N ILE A 531 39.63 -15.26 8.85
CA ILE A 531 40.35 -15.94 9.93
C ILE A 531 41.23 -17.04 9.33
N ASP A 532 42.55 -16.95 9.56
CA ASP A 532 43.51 -18.01 9.24
C ASP A 532 43.73 -18.92 10.46
N ALA A 533 42.73 -19.76 10.75
CA ALA A 533 42.74 -20.71 11.86
C ALA A 533 42.25 -22.08 11.37
N GLU A 534 42.48 -23.12 12.17
CA GLU A 534 41.83 -24.42 11.89
C GLU A 534 40.34 -24.34 12.25
N PRO A 535 39.42 -24.90 11.43
CA PRO A 535 37.98 -24.82 11.70
C PRO A 535 37.55 -25.22 13.12
N ARG A 536 38.21 -26.23 13.71
CA ARG A 536 37.93 -26.69 15.08
C ARG A 536 38.32 -25.69 16.16
N GLU A 537 39.29 -24.81 15.90
CA GLU A 537 39.64 -23.73 16.83
C GLU A 537 38.54 -22.66 16.87
N TYR A 538 37.91 -22.39 15.73
CA TYR A 538 36.77 -21.46 15.64
C TYR A 538 35.47 -22.05 16.21
N LEU A 539 35.18 -23.32 15.90
CA LEU A 539 33.90 -23.96 16.27
C LEU A 539 33.85 -24.40 17.74
N GLY A 540 35.01 -24.68 18.33
CA GLY A 540 35.15 -25.28 19.66
C GLY A 540 35.22 -26.82 19.59
N PRO A 541 35.93 -27.47 20.53
CA PRO A 541 36.22 -28.90 20.48
C PRO A 541 35.00 -29.81 20.66
N GLU A 542 33.92 -29.30 21.26
CA GLU A 542 32.68 -30.04 21.53
C GLU A 542 31.59 -29.77 20.49
N SER A 543 31.89 -28.99 19.44
CA SER A 543 30.88 -28.65 18.43
C SER A 543 30.49 -29.86 17.56
N ASN A 544 29.18 -30.04 17.40
CA ASN A 544 28.56 -31.08 16.59
C ASN A 544 27.53 -30.44 15.65
N ALA A 545 27.58 -30.81 14.37
CA ALA A 545 26.65 -30.35 13.34
C ALA A 545 25.18 -30.53 13.75
N LYS A 546 24.82 -31.64 14.40
CA LYS A 546 23.43 -31.90 14.81
C LYS A 546 22.96 -30.94 15.90
N ASP A 547 23.82 -30.57 16.85
CA ASP A 547 23.47 -29.65 17.92
C ASP A 547 23.30 -28.23 17.38
N LEU A 548 24.20 -27.80 16.49
CA LEU A 548 24.07 -26.52 15.78
C LEU A 548 22.81 -26.47 14.89
N ALA A 549 22.44 -27.59 14.26
CA ALA A 549 21.21 -27.66 13.48
C ALA A 549 19.98 -27.51 14.37
N ARG A 550 19.95 -28.17 15.55
CA ARG A 550 18.87 -27.99 16.53
C ARG A 550 18.82 -26.55 17.04
N GLU A 551 19.96 -25.95 17.36
CA GLU A 551 20.08 -24.55 17.79
C GLU A 551 19.50 -23.60 16.72
N LEU A 552 19.85 -23.79 15.44
CA LEU A 552 19.36 -22.97 14.34
C LEU A 552 17.86 -23.12 14.14
N LEU A 553 17.35 -24.35 14.17
CA LEU A 553 15.91 -24.61 14.01
C LEU A 553 15.10 -24.03 15.18
N LEU A 554 15.63 -24.10 16.41
CA LEU A 554 15.03 -23.46 17.58
C LEU A 554 15.03 -21.94 17.46
N ALA A 555 16.15 -21.34 17.04
CA ALA A 555 16.26 -19.90 16.83
C ALA A 555 15.29 -19.43 15.74
N GLN A 556 15.16 -20.20 14.65
CA GLN A 556 14.21 -19.88 13.57
C GLN A 556 12.76 -19.99 14.03
N LEU A 557 12.42 -21.04 14.79
CA LEU A 557 11.07 -21.17 15.34
C LEU A 557 10.75 -19.98 16.25
N GLN A 558 11.69 -19.58 17.12
CA GLN A 558 11.52 -18.42 18.01
C GLN A 558 11.46 -17.06 17.28
N ALA A 559 11.98 -16.98 16.05
CA ALA A 559 11.94 -15.78 15.24
C ALA A 559 10.59 -15.57 14.53
N TYR A 560 9.82 -16.65 14.33
CA TYR A 560 8.39 -16.59 13.95
C TYR A 560 7.55 -16.22 15.18
#